data_AF-A0A5C5FJM8-F1
#
_entry.id   AF-A0A5C5FJM8-F1
#
_cell.length_a   1.000
_cell.length_b   1.000
_cell.length_c   1.000
_cell.angle_alpha   90.00
_cell.angle_beta   90.00
_cell.angle_gamma   90.00
#
_symmetry.space_group_name_H-M   'P 1'
#
loop_
_entity.id
_entity.type
_entity.pdbx_description
1 polymer ?
#
loop_
_entity_poly.entity_id
_entity_poly.type
_entity_poly.pdbx_seq_one_letter_code
_entity_poly.pdbx_strand_id
1 'polypeptide(L)' 'RRPLQYRPGTVALREIRRYQQTCELLNCKVPFRRLVRQIAFDILNEHRDPDETPYELRWAESALNGLQEATEA' A
#
# COMPACT_ATOMS: atom_id res chain seq x y z
N ARG A 1 -15.57 31.44 22.35
CA ARG A 1 -14.11 31.67 22.18
C ARG A 1 -13.70 31.07 20.83
N ARG A 2 -12.93 31.78 19.99
CA ARG A 2 -12.45 31.20 18.73
C ARG A 2 -11.38 30.13 19.03
N PRO A 3 -11.40 28.95 18.37
CA PRO A 3 -10.33 27.97 18.54
C PRO A 3 -9.01 28.54 18.00
N LEU A 4 -7.93 28.30 18.71
CA LEU A 4 -6.58 28.65 18.24
C LEU A 4 -6.26 27.78 17.01
N GLN A 5 -5.88 28.44 15.92
CA GLN A 5 -5.46 27.77 14.69
C GLN A 5 -3.94 27.76 14.59
N TYR A 6 -3.38 26.65 14.11
CA TYR A 6 -1.96 26.57 13.79
C TYR A 6 -1.63 27.44 12.58
N ARG A 7 -0.44 28.05 12.56
CA ARG A 7 0.04 28.78 11.39
C ARG A 7 0.25 27.79 10.23
N PRO A 8 0.00 28.20 8.97
CA PRO A 8 0.32 27.39 7.80
C PRO A 8 1.75 26.82 7.89
N GLY A 9 1.93 25.54 7.53
CA GLY A 9 3.21 24.84 7.61
C GLY A 9 3.57 24.26 8.99
N THR A 10 2.96 24.72 10.09
CA THR A 10 3.26 24.21 11.44
C THR A 10 2.90 22.73 11.58
N VAL A 11 1.74 22.33 11.06
CA VAL A 11 1.27 20.94 11.11
C VAL A 11 2.10 20.06 10.16
N ALA A 12 2.34 20.53 8.93
CA ALA A 12 3.14 19.82 7.94
C ALA A 12 4.57 19.51 8.45
N LEU A 13 5.26 20.49 9.06
CA LEU A 13 6.59 20.26 9.63
C LEU A 13 6.58 19.27 10.79
N ARG A 14 5.49 19.24 11.57
CA ARG A 14 5.31 18.28 12.66
C ARG A 14 5.11 16.86 12.12
N GLU A 15 4.32 16.71 11.06
CA GLU A 15 4.07 15.42 10.38
C GLU A 15 5.34 14.90 9.71
N ILE A 16 6.08 15.75 8.99
CA ILE A 16 7.36 15.39 8.37
C ILE A 16 8.33 14.84 9.43
N ARG A 17 8.51 15.57 10.54
CA ARG A 17 9.38 15.11 11.63
C ARG A 17 8.93 13.80 12.24
N ARG A 18 7.61 13.59 12.40
CA ARG A 18 7.06 12.32 12.89
C ARG A 18 7.39 11.18 11.93
N TYR A 19 7.05 11.32 10.65
CA TYR A 19 7.24 10.25 9.65
C TYR A 19 8.72 9.99 9.32
N GLN A 20 9.61 10.97 9.54
CA GLN A 20 11.06 10.75 9.45
C GLN A 20 11.63 10.02 10.67
N GLN A 21 10.97 10.12 11.84
CA GLN A 21 11.41 9.47 13.07
C GLN A 21 10.91 8.02 13.19
N THR A 22 9.74 7.73 12.61
CA THR A 22 9.11 6.41 12.66
C THR A 22 9.20 5.70 11.31
N CYS A 23 9.26 4.37 11.32
CA CYS A 23 9.17 3.56 10.09
C CYS A 23 7.79 2.90 9.97
N GLU A 24 6.71 3.67 10.13
CA GLU A 24 5.35 3.15 9.93
C GLU A 24 5.00 3.11 8.44
N LEU A 25 4.30 2.05 8.00
CA LEU A 25 3.79 1.97 6.63
C LEU A 25 2.67 3.01 6.44
N LEU A 26 2.75 3.77 5.37
CA LEU A 26 1.85 4.87 5.04
C LEU A 26 0.64 4.41 4.23
N ASN A 27 0.76 3.36 3.40
CA ASN A 27 -0.39 2.82 2.69
C ASN A 27 -1.23 1.88 3.56
N CYS A 28 -2.54 1.95 3.37
CA CYS A 28 -3.46 1.04 4.03
C CYS A 28 -3.27 -0.40 3.51
N LYS A 29 -3.09 -1.35 4.44
CA LYS A 29 -2.84 -2.78 4.12
C LYS A 29 -3.91 -3.40 3.20
N VAL A 30 -5.19 -3.15 3.45
CA VAL A 30 -6.27 -3.82 2.68
C VAL A 30 -6.32 -3.36 1.21
N PRO A 31 -6.36 -2.05 0.88
CA PRO A 31 -6.24 -1.58 -0.50
C PRO A 31 -4.96 -2.06 -1.19
N PHE A 32 -3.81 -1.98 -0.53
CA PHE A 32 -2.54 -2.44 -1.10
C PHE A 32 -2.57 -3.94 -1.45
N ARG A 33 -3.07 -4.77 -0.54
CA ARG A 33 -3.23 -6.23 -0.76
C ARG A 33 -4.23 -6.57 -1.88
N ARG A 34 -5.23 -5.71 -2.15
CA ARG A 34 -6.15 -5.89 -3.28
C ARG A 34 -5.46 -5.56 -4.59
N LEU A 35 -4.72 -4.44 -4.63
CA LEU A 35 -3.94 -4.03 -5.80
C LEU A 35 -2.92 -5.09 -6.20
N VAL A 36 -2.17 -5.64 -5.24
CA VAL A 36 -1.20 -6.72 -5.51
C VAL A 36 -1.87 -7.93 -6.15
N ARG A 37 -3.03 -8.35 -5.65
CA ARG A 37 -3.76 -9.50 -6.21
C ARG A 37 -4.29 -9.21 -7.61
N GLN A 38 -4.76 -8.00 -7.86
CA GLN A 38 -5.23 -7.59 -9.19
C GLN A 38 -4.08 -7.65 -10.20
N ILE A 39 -2.95 -7.01 -9.89
CA ILE A 39 -1.78 -7.01 -10.77
C ILE A 39 -1.30 -8.44 -11.03
N ALA A 40 -1.25 -9.28 -9.99
CA ALA A 40 -0.85 -10.68 -10.15
C ALA A 40 -1.82 -11.47 -11.02
N PHE A 41 -3.13 -11.25 -10.87
CA PHE A 41 -4.15 -11.87 -11.69
C PHE A 41 -4.00 -11.48 -13.16
N ASP A 42 -3.80 -10.19 -13.44
CA ASP A 42 -3.63 -9.67 -14.80
C ASP A 42 -2.39 -10.28 -15.48
N ILE A 43 -1.26 -10.34 -14.76
CA ILE A 43 -0.01 -10.92 -15.27
C ILE A 43 -0.17 -12.42 -15.59
N LEU A 44 -0.79 -13.19 -14.69
CA LEU A 44 -0.90 -14.64 -14.87
C LEU A 44 -1.88 -15.05 -15.96
N ASN A 45 -2.85 -14.18 -16.25
CA ASN A 45 -3.93 -14.47 -17.19
C ASN A 45 -3.80 -13.70 -18.51
N GLU A 46 -2.70 -12.95 -18.73
CA GLU A 46 -2.49 -12.11 -19.92
C GLU A 46 -2.54 -12.89 -21.24
N HIS A 47 -2.00 -14.11 -21.26
CA HIS A 47 -1.95 -14.98 -22.44
C HIS A 47 -2.69 -16.31 -22.22
N ARG A 48 -3.60 -16.35 -21.24
CA ARG A 48 -4.37 -17.56 -20.97
C ARG A 48 -5.43 -17.77 -22.05
N ASP A 49 -5.61 -19.03 -22.46
CA ASP A 49 -6.68 -19.41 -23.35
C ASP A 49 -8.07 -19.12 -22.72
N PRO A 50 -9.01 -18.52 -23.46
CA PRO A 50 -10.31 -18.10 -22.91
C PRO A 50 -11.10 -19.24 -22.25
N ASP A 51 -10.92 -20.47 -22.73
CA ASP A 51 -11.67 -21.66 -22.29
C ASP A 51 -11.04 -22.37 -21.09
N GLU A 52 -9.82 -22.00 -20.68
CA GLU A 52 -9.18 -22.60 -19.50
C GLU A 52 -9.81 -22.06 -18.20
N THR A 53 -9.32 -22.44 -17.02
CA THR A 53 -9.71 -21.78 -15.76
C THR A 53 -8.68 -20.72 -15.37
N PRO A 54 -9.07 -19.54 -14.85
CA PRO A 54 -8.12 -18.51 -14.47
C PRO A 54 -7.11 -19.00 -13.43
N TYR A 55 -5.85 -18.59 -13.60
CA TYR A 55 -4.80 -18.84 -12.63
C TYR A 55 -4.96 -17.87 -11.45
N GLU A 56 -4.93 -18.40 -10.22
CA GLU A 56 -4.98 -17.62 -8.98
C GLU A 56 -3.84 -17.99 -8.04
N LEU A 57 -3.08 -16.98 -7.58
CA LEU A 57 -2.03 -17.17 -6.59
C LEU A 57 -2.56 -17.07 -5.16
N ARG A 58 -2.12 -18.00 -4.32
CA ARG A 58 -2.24 -17.87 -2.86
C ARG A 58 -1.05 -17.08 -2.35
N TRP A 59 -1.33 -16.15 -1.44
CA TRP A 59 -0.33 -15.26 -0.87
C TRP A 59 -0.12 -15.56 0.62
N ALA A 60 1.14 -15.73 1.01
CA ALA A 60 1.53 -15.66 2.41
C ALA A 60 1.43 -14.22 2.91
N GLU A 61 1.12 -14.04 4.20
CA GLU A 61 1.06 -12.70 4.79
C GLU A 61 2.41 -11.98 4.75
N SER A 62 3.49 -12.71 5.04
CA SER A 62 4.86 -12.18 4.97
C SER A 62 5.24 -11.69 3.58
N ALA A 63 4.78 -12.37 2.51
CA ALA A 63 5.02 -11.96 1.13
C ALA A 63 4.30 -10.63 0.81
N LEU A 64 3.04 -10.49 1.23
CA LEU A 64 2.29 -9.24 1.02
C LEU A 64 2.88 -8.07 1.82
N ASN A 65 3.34 -8.32 3.05
CA ASN A 65 3.99 -7.29 3.86
C ASN A 65 5.35 -6.91 3.25
N GLY A 66 6.15 -7.87 2.80
CA GLY A 66 7.44 -7.61 2.17
C GLY A 66 7.31 -6.81 0.87
N LEU A 67 6.29 -7.10 0.05
CA LEU A 67 5.98 -6.25 -1.12
C LEU A 67 5.64 -4.82 -0.73
N GLN A 68 4.90 -4.63 0.38
CA GLN A 68 4.55 -3.29 0.84
C GLN A 68 5.76 -2.54 1.38
N GLU A 69 6.58 -3.19 2.21
CA GLU A 69 7.84 -2.64 2.72
C GLU A 69 8.78 -2.22 1.57
N ALA A 70 8.95 -3.08 0.56
CA ALA A 70 9.80 -2.78 -0.59
C ALA A 70 9.27 -1.65 -1.49
N THR A 71 7.94 -1.42 -1.50
CA THR A 71 7.32 -0.36 -2.31
C THR A 71 7.39 1.00 -1.62
N GLU A 72 7.38 1.02 -0.28
CA GLU A 72 7.37 2.25 0.53
C GLU A 72 8.77 2.68 1.02
N ALA A 73 9.79 1.82 0.86
CA ALA A 73 11.19 2.14 1.11
C ALA A 73 11.76 3.13 0.08
#